data_AF-A0AB33FEE3-F1
#
_entry.id   AF-A0AB33FEE3-F1
#
_cell.length_a   1.000
_cell.length_b   1.000
_cell.length_c   1.000
_cell.angle_alpha   90.00
_cell.angle_beta   90.00
_cell.angle_gamma   90.00
#
_symmetry.space_group_name_H-M   'P 1'
#
loop_
_entity.id
_entity.type
_entity.pdbx_description
1 polymer ?
#
loop_
_entity_poly.entity_id
_entity_poly.type
_entity_poly.pdbx_seq_one_letter_code
_entity_poly.pdbx_strand_id
1 'polypeptide(L)'
;MLPAREVALWADAESDLRRLETLVRDRLLAEAGSGWSEVSRDYADDLTYLSIALDRAEIGAVVRMEFGVRVDADWHATGMLVARWDSRRVPEGISALEIVAIDGEPVEVPRFVDALEPYLELPLVLAEEAEDR
;
A
#
# COMPACT_ATOMS: atom_id res chain seq x y z
N MET A 1 -22.71 25.64 8.90
CA MET A 1 -21.47 25.88 8.14
C MET A 1 -20.38 25.10 8.83
N LEU A 2 -19.90 24.01 8.24
CA LEU A 2 -18.68 23.34 8.70
C LEU A 2 -17.50 24.28 8.45
N PRO A 3 -16.49 24.34 9.34
CA PRO A 3 -15.32 25.19 9.13
C PRO A 3 -14.56 24.71 7.89
N ALA A 4 -14.08 25.64 7.07
CA ALA A 4 -13.37 25.35 5.82
C ALA A 4 -12.17 24.40 5.98
N ARG A 5 -11.58 24.35 7.18
CA ARG A 5 -10.44 23.48 7.51
C ARG A 5 -10.83 22.00 7.58
N GLU A 6 -12.02 21.67 8.05
CA GLU A 6 -12.51 20.28 8.13
C GLU A 6 -12.86 19.74 6.74
N VAL A 7 -13.38 20.60 5.87
CA VAL A 7 -13.66 20.26 4.46
C VAL A 7 -12.36 20.03 3.67
N ALA A 8 -11.33 20.85 3.92
CA ALA A 8 -10.02 20.66 3.28
C ALA A 8 -9.36 19.33 3.70
N LEU A 9 -9.35 19.02 5.01
CA LEU A 9 -8.78 17.76 5.53
C LEU A 9 -9.46 16.52 4.94
N TRP A 10 -10.79 16.55 4.73
CA TRP A 10 -11.50 15.45 4.09
C TRP A 10 -11.24 15.33 2.59
N ALA A 11 -11.08 16.46 1.89
CA ALA A 11 -10.71 16.46 0.48
C ALA A 11 -9.29 15.91 0.26
N ASP A 12 -8.36 16.27 1.15
CA ASP A 12 -6.98 15.76 1.13
C ASP A 12 -6.99 14.25 1.39
N ALA A 13 -7.70 13.78 2.43
CA ALA A 13 -7.82 12.36 2.73
C ALA A 13 -8.49 11.54 1.60
N GLU A 14 -9.50 12.07 0.92
CA GLU A 14 -10.12 11.41 -0.24
C GLU A 14 -9.15 11.33 -1.43
N SER A 15 -8.40 12.41 -1.68
CA SER A 15 -7.37 12.46 -2.71
C SER A 15 -6.26 11.44 -2.43
N ASP A 16 -5.81 11.36 -1.19
CA ASP A 16 -4.76 10.43 -0.75
C ASP A 16 -5.21 8.97 -0.83
N LEU A 17 -6.46 8.68 -0.45
CA LEU A 17 -7.06 7.36 -0.66
C LEU A 17 -7.10 6.98 -2.13
N ARG A 18 -7.52 7.90 -3.01
CA ARG A 18 -7.50 7.67 -4.47
C ARG A 18 -6.08 7.45 -4.99
N ARG A 19 -5.09 8.15 -4.44
CA ARG A 19 -3.67 7.97 -4.76
C ARG A 19 -3.19 6.57 -4.39
N LEU A 20 -3.50 6.09 -3.18
CA LEU A 20 -3.20 4.73 -2.74
C LEU A 20 -3.87 3.67 -3.62
N GLU A 21 -5.14 3.85 -3.96
CA GLU A 21 -5.82 2.94 -4.88
C GLU A 21 -5.17 2.89 -6.27
N THR A 22 -4.74 4.05 -6.79
CA THR A 22 -4.03 4.12 -8.08
C THR A 22 -2.67 3.45 -8.00
N LEU A 23 -1.92 3.62 -6.90
CA LEU A 23 -0.67 2.89 -6.68
C LEU A 23 -0.88 1.38 -6.72
N VAL A 24 -1.90 0.85 -6.04
CA VAL A 24 -2.21 -0.58 -6.06
C VAL A 24 -2.54 -1.03 -7.48
N ARG A 25 -3.36 -0.27 -8.22
CA ARG A 25 -3.71 -0.61 -9.60
C ARG A 25 -2.49 -0.62 -10.53
N ASP A 26 -1.67 0.43 -10.47
CA ASP A 26 -0.57 0.63 -11.42
C ASP A 26 0.65 -0.26 -11.11
N ARG A 27 0.96 -0.46 -9.82
CA ARG A 27 2.15 -1.19 -9.40
C ARG A 27 1.92 -2.68 -9.19
N LEU A 28 0.72 -3.05 -8.72
CA LEU A 28 0.41 -4.44 -8.40
C LEU A 28 -0.39 -5.10 -9.52
N LEU A 29 -1.50 -4.49 -9.92
CA LEU A 29 -2.50 -5.14 -10.77
C LEU A 29 -2.24 -5.04 -12.27
N ALA A 30 -1.55 -4.00 -12.74
CA ALA A 30 -1.27 -3.80 -14.16
C ALA A 30 -0.65 -5.03 -14.84
N GLU A 31 0.19 -5.76 -14.11
CA GLU A 31 0.90 -6.95 -14.61
C GLU A 31 0.33 -8.28 -14.07
N ALA A 32 -0.64 -8.25 -13.16
CA ALA A 32 -1.18 -9.46 -12.50
C ALA A 32 -2.11 -10.29 -13.40
N GLY A 33 -2.58 -9.72 -14.52
CA GLY A 33 -3.57 -10.34 -15.39
C GLY A 33 -4.91 -10.62 -14.69
N SER A 34 -5.70 -11.53 -15.25
CA SER A 34 -6.99 -11.96 -14.67
C SER A 34 -6.86 -13.30 -13.94
N GLY A 35 -7.61 -13.48 -12.83
CA GLY A 35 -7.74 -14.78 -12.17
C GLY A 35 -6.74 -15.07 -11.05
N TRP A 36 -5.95 -14.09 -10.61
CA TRP A 36 -5.10 -14.21 -9.42
C TRP A 36 -5.95 -14.31 -8.15
N SER A 37 -5.51 -15.16 -7.22
CA SER A 37 -6.04 -15.25 -5.84
C SER A 37 -5.23 -14.35 -4.90
N GLU A 38 -3.93 -14.28 -5.12
CA GLU A 38 -3.01 -13.43 -4.37
C GLU A 38 -2.01 -12.86 -5.37
N VAL A 39 -1.67 -11.58 -5.20
CA VAL A 39 -0.59 -10.93 -5.94
C VAL A 39 0.20 -10.07 -4.97
N SER A 40 1.52 -10.20 -5.01
CA SER A 40 2.45 -9.37 -4.25
C SER A 40 3.58 -8.87 -5.15
N ARG A 41 4.09 -7.69 -4.84
CA ARG A 41 5.25 -7.07 -5.49
C ARG A 41 6.10 -6.42 -4.41
N ASP A 42 7.39 -6.76 -4.44
CA ASP A 42 8.39 -6.16 -3.58
C ASP A 42 9.28 -5.21 -4.40
N TYR A 43 9.54 -4.04 -3.84
CA TYR A 43 10.44 -3.02 -4.37
C TYR A 43 11.50 -2.76 -3.32
N ALA A 44 12.77 -2.74 -3.67
CA ALA A 44 13.81 -2.56 -2.68
C ALA A 44 15.10 -2.03 -3.29
N ASP A 45 15.85 -1.29 -2.48
CA ASP A 45 17.27 -1.04 -2.71
C ASP A 45 18.09 -1.70 -1.59
N ASP A 46 19.33 -1.23 -1.41
CA ASP A 46 20.24 -1.75 -0.38
C ASP A 46 19.76 -1.46 1.06
N LEU A 47 18.92 -0.45 1.27
CA LEU A 47 18.58 0.06 2.60
C LEU A 47 17.10 0.07 2.92
N THR A 48 16.24 0.05 1.91
CA THR A 48 14.80 0.28 2.05
C THR A 48 14.01 -0.66 1.19
N TYR A 49 12.75 -0.87 1.58
CA TYR A 49 11.82 -1.67 0.81
C TYR A 49 10.40 -1.11 0.87
N LEU A 50 9.62 -1.51 -0.12
CA LEU A 50 8.18 -1.38 -0.21
C LEU A 50 7.61 -2.71 -0.69
N SER A 51 6.72 -3.30 0.09
CA SER A 51 5.93 -4.46 -0.30
C SER A 51 4.47 -4.05 -0.48
N ILE A 52 3.87 -4.44 -1.60
CA ILE A 52 2.44 -4.26 -1.85
C ILE A 52 1.86 -5.63 -2.17
N ALA A 53 0.85 -6.05 -1.41
CA ALA A 53 0.15 -7.30 -1.61
C ALA A 53 -1.36 -7.08 -1.64
N LEU A 54 -2.06 -7.89 -2.43
CA LEU A 54 -3.50 -7.94 -2.49
C LEU A 54 -3.94 -9.39 -2.53
N ASP A 55 -4.67 -9.79 -1.49
CA ASP A 55 -5.20 -11.13 -1.32
C ASP A 55 -6.72 -11.09 -1.51
N ARG A 56 -7.23 -11.89 -2.45
CA ARG A 56 -8.66 -12.16 -2.64
C ARG A 56 -9.06 -13.36 -1.78
N ALA A 57 -9.28 -13.10 -0.49
CA ALA A 57 -9.86 -14.09 0.41
C ALA A 57 -11.36 -14.31 0.12
N GLU A 58 -11.91 -15.43 0.60
CA GLU A 58 -13.32 -15.80 0.41
C GLU A 58 -14.31 -14.74 0.94
N ILE A 59 -13.91 -13.96 1.95
CA ILE A 59 -14.76 -12.97 2.64
C ILE A 59 -14.54 -11.53 2.08
N GLY A 60 -13.64 -11.37 1.11
CA GLY A 60 -13.33 -10.08 0.49
C GLY A 60 -11.83 -9.93 0.23
N ALA A 61 -11.47 -8.94 -0.60
CA ALA A 61 -10.07 -8.68 -0.89
C ALA A 61 -9.45 -7.76 0.17
N VAL A 62 -8.18 -7.98 0.50
CA VAL A 62 -7.42 -7.19 1.47
C VAL A 62 -6.14 -6.72 0.80
N VAL A 63 -5.94 -5.40 0.76
CA VAL A 63 -4.66 -4.81 0.38
C VAL A 63 -3.80 -4.62 1.62
N ARG A 64 -2.52 -4.98 1.49
CA ARG A 64 -1.47 -4.74 2.46
C ARG A 64 -0.36 -3.97 1.79
N MET A 65 0.07 -2.89 2.40
CA MET A 65 1.21 -2.11 1.96
C MET A 65 2.13 -1.90 3.14
N GLU A 66 3.40 -2.22 2.96
CA GLU A 66 4.42 -2.12 4.00
C GLU A 66 5.65 -1.45 3.42
N PHE A 67 6.23 -0.50 4.14
CA PHE A 67 7.52 0.07 3.81
C PHE A 67 8.42 0.10 5.02
N GLY A 68 9.73 0.10 4.80
CA GLY A 68 10.67 0.07 5.89
C GLY A 68 12.12 -0.05 5.47
N VAL A 69 12.95 -0.46 6.41
CA VAL A 69 14.39 -0.59 6.21
C VAL A 69 14.79 -2.05 6.10
N ARG A 70 15.80 -2.30 5.28
CA ARG A 70 16.51 -3.57 5.19
C ARG A 70 17.81 -3.45 5.97
N VAL A 71 18.01 -4.36 6.91
CA VAL A 71 19.28 -4.48 7.64
C VAL A 71 19.74 -5.92 7.46
N ASP A 72 20.83 -6.09 6.71
CA ASP A 72 21.31 -7.40 6.27
C ASP A 72 20.21 -8.18 5.50
N ALA A 73 19.79 -9.34 6.00
CA ALA A 73 18.71 -10.15 5.43
C ALA A 73 17.33 -9.84 6.03
N ASP A 74 17.27 -8.99 7.06
CA ASP A 74 16.05 -8.73 7.83
C ASP A 74 15.29 -7.51 7.31
N TRP A 75 13.96 -7.64 7.30
CA TRP A 75 13.03 -6.61 6.83
C TRP A 75 12.32 -6.02 8.04
N HIS A 76 12.51 -4.73 8.26
CA HIS A 76 11.94 -4.01 9.40
C HIS A 76 10.92 -2.98 8.91
N ALA A 77 9.65 -3.33 9.04
CA ALA A 77 8.53 -2.46 8.71
C ALA A 77 8.53 -1.22 9.60
N THR A 78 8.53 -0.05 8.98
CA THR A 78 8.34 1.24 9.67
C THR A 78 7.01 1.88 9.31
N GLY A 79 6.38 1.48 8.21
CA GLY A 79 5.02 1.89 7.84
C GLY A 79 4.18 0.71 7.38
N MET A 80 2.91 0.68 7.81
CA MET A 80 1.97 -0.35 7.42
C MET A 80 0.57 0.22 7.15
N LEU A 81 -0.02 -0.19 6.04
CA LEU A 81 -1.42 0.00 5.71
C LEU A 81 -2.07 -1.35 5.42
N VAL A 82 -3.21 -1.59 6.07
CA VAL A 82 -4.10 -2.72 5.77
C VAL A 82 -5.49 -2.16 5.51
N ALA A 83 -6.07 -2.53 4.37
CA ALA A 83 -7.38 -2.04 3.98
C ALA A 83 -8.18 -3.11 3.23
N ARG A 84 -9.51 -3.05 3.39
CA ARG A 84 -10.43 -3.83 2.57
C ARG A 84 -10.49 -3.26 1.17
N TRP A 85 -10.32 -4.13 0.21
CA TRP A 85 -10.43 -3.83 -1.21
C TRP A 85 -11.77 -4.36 -1.74
N ASP A 86 -12.59 -3.47 -2.30
CA ASP A 86 -13.84 -3.83 -2.94
C ASP A 86 -13.64 -4.03 -4.43
N SER A 87 -13.48 -5.29 -4.83
CA SER A 87 -13.40 -5.69 -6.24
C SER A 87 -14.71 -5.60 -7.01
N ARG A 88 -15.83 -5.28 -6.35
CA ARG A 88 -17.14 -5.08 -7.01
C ARG A 88 -17.40 -3.61 -7.35
N ARG A 89 -16.62 -2.69 -6.77
CA ARG A 89 -16.66 -1.25 -7.08
C ARG A 89 -16.05 -0.99 -8.46
N VAL A 90 -16.51 0.06 -9.15
CA VAL A 90 -15.93 0.52 -10.43
C VAL A 90 -15.49 1.99 -10.30
N PRO A 91 -14.18 2.31 -10.31
CA PRO A 91 -13.06 1.36 -10.30
C PRO A 91 -12.99 0.57 -8.97
N GLU A 92 -12.36 -0.62 -8.99
CA GLU A 92 -12.06 -1.36 -7.77
C GLU A 92 -11.18 -0.49 -6.86
N GLY A 93 -11.39 -0.55 -5.54
CA GLY A 93 -10.71 0.37 -4.64
C GLY A 93 -10.87 0.05 -3.16
N ILE A 94 -10.35 0.93 -2.32
CA ILE A 94 -10.42 0.80 -0.87
C ILE A 94 -11.86 1.08 -0.42
N SER A 95 -12.40 0.19 0.42
CA SER A 95 -13.74 0.32 1.01
C SER A 95 -13.71 0.58 2.52
N ALA A 96 -12.67 0.12 3.21
CA ALA A 96 -12.45 0.40 4.62
C ALA A 96 -10.97 0.29 4.95
N LEU A 97 -10.44 1.23 5.74
CA LEU A 97 -9.12 1.14 6.34
C LEU A 97 -9.21 0.31 7.63
N GLU A 98 -8.31 -0.64 7.81
CA GLU A 98 -8.21 -1.44 9.03
C GLU A 98 -7.00 -1.02 9.88
N ILE A 99 -5.86 -0.78 9.23
CA ILE A 99 -4.62 -0.31 9.87
C ILE A 99 -4.00 0.78 9.00
N VAL A 100 -3.59 1.88 9.62
CA VAL A 100 -2.69 2.89 9.05
C VAL A 100 -1.74 3.32 10.16
N ALA A 101 -0.49 2.90 10.08
CA ALA A 101 0.48 3.11 11.16
C ALA A 101 1.89 3.40 10.65
N ILE A 102 2.63 4.17 11.44
CA ILE A 102 4.08 4.41 11.28
C ILE A 102 4.74 4.18 12.64
N ASP A 103 5.84 3.44 12.67
CA ASP A 103 6.58 3.05 13.88
C ASP A 103 5.69 2.41 14.96
N GLY A 104 4.66 1.67 14.52
CA GLY A 104 3.67 1.03 15.39
C GLY A 104 2.56 1.97 15.90
N GLU A 105 2.63 3.26 15.61
CA GLU A 105 1.66 4.26 16.05
C GLU A 105 0.62 4.56 14.95
N PRO A 106 -0.69 4.60 15.29
CA PRO A 106 -1.73 4.98 14.33
C PRO A 106 -1.54 6.39 13.78
N VAL A 107 -1.65 6.55 12.46
CA VAL A 107 -1.54 7.87 11.79
C VAL A 107 -2.69 8.11 10.82
N GLU A 108 -2.92 9.37 10.48
CA GLU A 108 -3.86 9.75 9.41
C GLU A 108 -3.30 9.39 8.03
N VAL A 109 -4.18 9.15 7.05
CA VAL A 109 -3.81 8.78 5.68
C VAL A 109 -2.85 9.78 5.02
N PRO A 110 -3.02 11.12 5.14
CA PRO A 110 -2.08 12.05 4.52
C PRO A 110 -0.65 11.88 5.03
N ARG A 111 -0.49 11.69 6.35
CA ARG A 111 0.82 11.43 6.96
C ARG A 111 1.44 10.11 6.49
N PHE A 112 0.61 9.09 6.27
CA PHE A 112 1.07 7.82 5.71
C PHE A 112 1.55 7.99 4.26
N VAL A 113 0.79 8.72 3.44
CA VAL A 113 1.15 8.98 2.03
C VAL A 113 2.43 9.80 1.93
N ASP A 114 2.59 10.84 2.75
CA ASP A 114 3.82 11.63 2.81
C ASP A 114 5.04 10.75 3.15
N ALA A 115 4.88 9.81 4.08
CA ALA A 115 5.94 8.89 4.49
C ALA A 115 6.24 7.81 3.44
N LEU A 116 5.24 7.41 2.65
CA LEU A 116 5.36 6.44 1.56
C LEU A 116 6.11 7.02 0.35
N GLU A 117 6.01 8.34 0.12
CA GLU A 117 6.55 9.03 -1.07
C GLU A 117 7.98 8.61 -1.47
N PRO A 118 8.97 8.53 -0.56
CA PRO A 118 10.34 8.17 -0.93
C PRO A 118 10.48 6.73 -1.45
N TYR A 119 9.62 5.82 -1.00
CA TYR A 119 9.67 4.40 -1.36
C TYR A 119 9.07 4.12 -2.73
N LEU A 120 8.36 5.09 -3.31
CA LEU A 120 7.80 4.95 -4.65
C LEU A 120 8.89 4.92 -5.72
N GLU A 121 10.07 5.49 -5.50
CA GLU A 121 11.14 5.46 -6.50
C GLU A 121 11.95 4.14 -6.49
N LEU A 122 11.62 3.20 -5.59
CA LEU A 122 12.37 1.95 -5.46
C LEU A 122 12.20 1.02 -6.68
N PRO A 123 13.28 0.33 -7.08
CA PRO A 123 13.23 -0.61 -8.19
C PRO A 123 12.50 -1.88 -7.77
N LEU A 124 11.82 -2.51 -8.73
CA LEU A 124 11.14 -3.79 -8.54
C LEU A 124 12.16 -4.90 -8.30
N VAL A 125 11.97 -5.70 -7.24
CA VAL A 125 12.72 -6.93 -7.01
C VAL A 125 12.13 -8.05 -7.86
N LEU A 126 12.95 -8.66 -8.72
CA LEU A 126 12.51 -9.77 -9.57
C LEU A 126 12.71 -11.10 -8.85
N ALA A 127 11.83 -12.07 -9.11
CA ALA A 127 11.80 -13.36 -8.41
C ALA A 127 13.11 -14.17 -8.49
N GLU A 128 13.99 -13.90 -9.47
CA GLU A 128 15.32 -14.53 -9.57
C GLU A 128 16.29 -14.08 -8.46
N GLU A 129 16.04 -12.95 -7.80
CA GLU A 129 16.82 -12.46 -6.65
C GLU A 129 16.24 -12.95 -5.29
N ALA A 130 15.09 -13.62 -5.31
CA ALA A 130 14.42 -14.15 -4.13
C ALA A 130 14.78 -15.62 -3.83
N GLU A 131 15.53 -16.30 -4.72
CA GLU A 131 15.87 -17.72 -4.62
C GLU A 131 17.04 -18.05 -3.68
N ASP A 132 17.74 -17.04 -3.14
CA ASP A 132 18.70 -17.21 -2.03
C ASP A 132 18.03 -17.11 -0.64
N ARG A 133 16.71 -17.41 -0.56
CA ARG A 133 15.93 -17.47 0.69
C ARG A 133 15.85 -18.88 1.27
#